data_AF-H1IQM1-F1
#
_entry.id   AF-H1IQM1-F1
#
_cell.length_a   1.000
_cell.length_b   1.000
_cell.length_c   1.000
_cell.angle_alpha   90.00
_cell.angle_beta   90.00
_cell.angle_gamma   90.00
#
_symmetry.space_group_name_H-M   'P 1'
#
loop_
_entity.id
_entity.type
_entity.pdbx_description
1 polymer ?
#
loop_
_entity_poly.entity_id
_entity_poly.type
_entity_poly.pdbx_seq_one_letter_code
_entity_poly.pdbx_strand_id
1 'polypeptide(L)' 'MGYPTKVQCIQRKETSQYYINFPAPIAQAMDFAKGETVEWTIHDKGHLIVSRREVPPGPVPVKKTAR' A
#
# COMPACT_ATOMS: atom_id res chain seq x y z
N MET A 1 -2.86 -10.37 -14.40
CA MET A 1 -1.51 -10.70 -13.88
C MET A 1 -1.37 -10.06 -12.51
N GLY A 2 -1.45 -10.84 -11.42
CA GLY A 2 -1.21 -10.34 -10.06
C GLY A 2 0.25 -10.52 -9.65
N TYR A 3 0.69 -9.82 -8.61
CA TYR A 3 2.01 -10.00 -8.00
C TYR A 3 1.85 -10.73 -6.67
N PRO A 4 1.81 -12.08 -6.66
CA PRO A 4 1.59 -12.83 -5.43
C PRO A 4 2.76 -12.63 -4.48
N THR A 5 2.47 -12.31 -3.23
CA THR A 5 3.46 -12.22 -2.15
C THR A 5 3.03 -13.08 -0.98
N LYS A 6 4.01 -13.53 -0.20
CA LYS A 6 3.75 -14.33 1.00
C LYS A 6 3.61 -13.42 2.20
N VAL A 7 2.61 -13.69 3.03
CA VAL A 7 2.55 -13.16 4.39
C VAL A 7 3.58 -13.91 5.21
N GLN A 8 4.45 -13.17 5.89
CA GLN A 8 5.44 -13.69 6.82
C GLN A 8 5.04 -13.24 8.22
N CYS A 9 5.14 -14.14 9.20
CA CYS A 9 4.92 -13.82 10.60
C CYS A 9 6.24 -14.04 11.35
N ILE A 10 6.72 -12.98 12.00
CA ILE A 10 7.84 -13.04 12.93
C ILE A 10 7.25 -13.05 14.32
N GLN A 11 7.27 -14.23 14.94
CA GLN A 11 6.76 -14.42 16.29
C GLN A 11 7.87 -14.17 17.32
N ARG A 12 7.63 -13.25 18.25
CA ARG A 12 8.46 -12.96 19.41
C ARG A 12 7.74 -13.40 20.69
N LYS A 13 8.43 -13.39 21.82
CA LYS A 13 7.89 -13.86 23.12
C LYS A 13 6.55 -13.20 23.48
N GLU A 14 6.36 -11.93 23.15
CA GLU A 14 5.17 -11.15 23.55
C GLU A 14 4.37 -10.59 22.36
N THR A 15 4.95 -10.57 21.16
CA THR A 15 4.34 -9.92 20.00
C THR A 15 4.51 -10.76 18.74
N SER A 16 3.56 -10.66 17.83
CA SER A 16 3.65 -11.24 16.49
C SER A 16 3.62 -10.11 15.48
N GLN A 17 4.65 -10.02 14.65
CA GLN A 17 4.73 -9.01 13.60
C GLN A 17 4.52 -9.67 12.24
N TYR A 18 3.47 -9.24 11.55
CA TYR A 18 3.18 -9.70 10.20
C TYR A 18 3.79 -8.75 9.19
N TYR A 19 4.37 -9.32 8.14
CA TYR A 19 4.98 -8.61 7.04
C TYR A 19 4.47 -9.16 5.73
N ILE A 20 4.18 -8.26 4.80
CA ILE A 20 4.00 -8.57 3.39
C ILE A 20 5.07 -7.83 2.61
N ASN A 21 5.73 -8.51 1.69
CA ASN A 21 6.63 -7.83 0.78
C ASN A 21 5.79 -6.98 -0.17
N PHE A 22 6.18 -5.72 -0.36
CA PHE A 22 5.57 -4.86 -1.36
C PHE A 22 6.26 -5.11 -2.72
N PRO A 23 5.54 -5.54 -3.77
CA PRO A 23 6.15 -5.87 -5.05
C PRO A 23 6.85 -4.66 -5.69
N ALA A 24 8.14 -4.81 -6.03
CA ALA A 24 8.91 -3.76 -6.70
C ALA A 24 8.27 -3.22 -7.98
N PRO A 25 7.64 -4.05 -8.86
CA PRO A 25 6.96 -3.52 -10.05
C PRO A 25 5.77 -2.61 -9.74
N ILE A 26 5.03 -2.89 -8.66
CA ILE A 26 3.93 -2.00 -8.21
C ILE A 26 4.52 -0.71 -7.66
N ALA A 27 5.60 -0.81 -6.86
CA ALA A 27 6.28 0.35 -6.31
C ALA A 27 6.76 1.32 -7.39
N GLN A 28 7.38 0.78 -8.45
CA GLN A 28 7.87 1.55 -9.59
C GLN A 28 6.72 2.14 -10.40
N ALA A 29 5.68 1.36 -10.71
CA ALA A 29 4.54 1.84 -11.50
C ALA A 29 3.74 2.96 -10.82
N MET A 30 3.81 3.05 -9.49
CA MET A 30 3.14 4.09 -8.69
C MET A 30 4.09 5.23 -8.26
N ASP A 31 5.35 5.20 -8.69
CA ASP A 31 6.38 6.16 -8.29
C ASP A 31 6.47 6.33 -6.76
N PHE A 32 6.53 5.20 -6.04
CA PHE A 32 6.71 5.22 -4.59
C PHE A 32 8.12 5.68 -4.21
N ALA A 33 8.20 6.59 -3.24
CA ALA A 33 9.48 7.05 -2.70
C ALA A 33 9.84 6.30 -1.40
N LYS A 34 11.15 6.19 -1.14
CA LYS A 34 11.64 5.67 0.14
C LYS A 34 11.15 6.56 1.29
N GLY A 35 10.55 5.96 2.31
CA GLY A 35 10.06 6.67 3.50
C GLY A 35 8.67 7.28 3.35
N GLU A 36 8.00 7.06 2.22
CA GLU A 36 6.63 7.51 2.04
C GLU A 36 5.65 6.79 2.99
N THR A 37 4.68 7.54 3.52
CA THR A 37 3.65 7.01 4.42
C THR A 37 2.40 6.62 3.64
N VAL A 38 2.01 5.36 3.77
CA VAL A 38 0.76 4.81 3.25
C VAL A 38 -0.14 4.32 4.39
N GLU A 39 -1.43 4.25 4.10
CA GLU A 39 -2.44 3.74 5.01
C GLU A 39 -3.09 2.50 4.42
N TRP A 40 -3.21 1.45 5.23
CA TRP A 40 -3.89 0.22 4.86
C TRP A 40 -5.27 0.19 5.52
N THR A 41 -6.30 -0.04 4.72
CA THR A 41 -7.68 -0.21 5.21
C THR A 41 -8.23 -1.56 4.78
N ILE A 42 -9.05 -2.15 5.64
CA ILE A 42 -9.71 -3.43 5.37
C ILE A 42 -10.96 -3.15 4.55
N HIS A 43 -11.03 -3.65 3.33
CA HIS A 43 -12.25 -3.62 2.54
C HIS A 43 -13.14 -4.81 2.90
N ASP A 44 -12.56 -6.02 2.88
CA ASP A 44 -13.20 -7.26 3.29
C ASP A 44 -12.14 -8.32 3.70
N LYS A 45 -12.55 -9.58 3.89
CA LYS A 45 -11.64 -10.67 4.31
C LYS A 45 -10.64 -11.11 3.23
N GLY A 46 -10.86 -10.76 1.97
CA GLY A 46 -9.99 -11.06 0.84
C GLY A 46 -9.18 -9.86 0.33
N HIS A 47 -9.57 -8.64 0.70
CA HIS A 47 -9.05 -7.42 0.09
C HIS A 47 -8.64 -6.35 1.11
N LEU A 48 -7.45 -5.80 0.89
CA LEU A 48 -6.94 -4.61 1.56
C LEU A 48 -6.78 -3.48 0.55
N ILE A 49 -6.97 -2.24 0.98
CA ILE A 49 -6.76 -1.04 0.19
C ILE A 49 -5.56 -0.28 0.74
N VAL A 50 -4.64 0.11 -0.15
CA VAL A 50 -3.53 1.03 0.16
C VAL A 50 -3.88 2.42 -0.33
N SER A 51 -3.86 3.38 0.57
CA SER A 51 -4.05 4.79 0.26
C SER A 51 -2.78 5.57 0.60
N ARG A 52 -2.30 6.38 -0.33
CA ARG A 52 -1.20 7.33 -0.08
C ARG A 52 -1.78 8.54 0.65
N ARG A 53 -1.10 9.03 1.70
CA ARG A 53 -1.51 10.27 2.39
C ARG A 53 -1.16 11.51 1.58
N GLU A 54 -0.02 11.45 0.90
CA GLU A 54 0.46 12.48 -0.01
C GLU A 54 0.63 11.85 -1.39
N VAL A 55 -0.15 12.33 -2.36
CA VAL A 55 -0.09 11.86 -3.74
C VAL A 55 0.65 12.94 -4.54
N PRO A 56 1.71 12.59 -5.28
CA PRO A 56 2.33 13.50 -6.23
C PRO A 56 1.26 14.06 -7.19
N PRO A 57 1.40 15.32 -7.65
CA PRO A 57 0.45 15.88 -8.60
C PRO A 57 0.36 14.99 -9.83
N GLY A 58 -0.85 14.45 -10.09
CA GLY A 58 -1.10 13.62 -11.26
C GLY A 58 -0.92 14.42 -12.55
N PRO A 59 -0.61 13.76 -13.68
CA PRO A 59 -0.47 14.43 -14.97
C PRO A 59 -1.80 15.04 -15.47
N VAL A 60 -2.93 14.60 -14.90
CA VAL A 60 -4.26 15.11 -15.22
C VAL A 60 -4.77 15.97 -14.06
N PRO A 61 -5.07 17.27 -14.26
CA PRO A 61 -5.66 18.11 -13.23
C PRO A 61 -7.04 17.58 -12.87
N VAL A 62 -7.16 16.99 -11.69
CA VAL A 62 -8.45 16.51 -11.16
C VAL A 62 -9.21 17.72 -10.61
N LYS A 63 -10.27 18.15 -11.29
CA LYS A 63 -11.24 19.10 -10.73
C LYS A 63 -11.90 18.44 -9.52
N LYS A 64 -11.50 18.84 -8.31
CA LYS A 64 -12.25 18.50 -7.09
C LYS A 64 -13.67 19.06 -7.24
N THR A 65 -14.65 18.18 -7.46
CA THR A 65 -16.05 18.55 -7.33
C THR A 65 -16.34 18.58 -5.83
N ALA A 66 -16.51 19.77 -5.27
CA ALA A 66 -17.04 19.91 -3.93
C ALA A 66 -18.47 19.36 -3.96
N ARG A 67 -18.75 18.37 -3.10
CA ARG A 67 -20.09 17.84 -2.88
C ARG A 67 -20.73 18.56 -1.71
#